data_AF-A0A536HWV2-F1
#
_entry.id   AF-A0A536HWV2-F1
#
_cell.length_a   1.000
_cell.length_b   1.000
_cell.length_c   1.000
_cell.angle_alpha   90.00
_cell.angle_beta   90.00
_cell.angle_gamma   90.00
#
_symmetry.space_group_name_H-M   'P 1'
#
loop_
_entity.id
_entity.type
_entity.pdbx_description
1 polymer ?
#
loop_
_entity_poly.entity_id
_entity_poly.type
_entity_poly.pdbx_seq_one_letter_code
_entity_poly.pdbx_strand_id
1 'polypeptide(L)'
;MSKPTGVESVRDWQFAVPIALIGLGSGVALWLLTTLLSRSTISGNGWSLAGNGSLIVPFGLGPAIVAAGWTAIILRMRGHPRWLQLGFASGLIALVLVLGSALSLVAFGPGHRDAGATGALLFGFLLYGWLLACSIVAVLIPAPDPARKDIPSWSIVAIVLLPATLIAGCEAGTTFLPT
;
A
#
# COMPACT_ATOMS: atom_id res chain seq x y z
N MET A 1 -5.74 28.88 -20.28
CA MET A 1 -5.50 28.59 -18.85
C MET A 1 -6.56 29.31 -18.03
N SER A 2 -7.68 28.65 -17.72
CA SER A 2 -8.69 29.20 -16.81
C SER A 2 -8.16 29.12 -15.38
N LYS A 3 -8.21 30.25 -14.67
CA LYS A 3 -7.84 30.35 -13.26
C LYS A 3 -8.81 29.45 -12.46
N PRO A 4 -8.33 28.52 -11.62
CA PRO A 4 -9.22 27.70 -10.81
C PRO A 4 -10.04 28.63 -9.91
N THR A 5 -11.37 28.51 -9.98
CA THR A 5 -12.25 29.26 -9.09
C THR A 5 -12.00 28.75 -7.66
N GLY A 6 -11.88 29.65 -6.68
CA GLY A 6 -11.43 29.31 -5.33
C GLY A 6 -12.23 28.21 -4.63
N VAL A 7 -13.46 27.94 -5.09
CA VAL A 7 -14.37 26.93 -4.54
C VAL A 7 -13.94 25.50 -4.88
N GLU A 8 -13.40 25.23 -6.08
CA GLU A 8 -12.93 23.89 -6.46
C GLU A 8 -11.62 23.52 -5.76
N SER A 9 -10.71 24.49 -5.62
CA SER A 9 -9.47 24.34 -4.87
C SER A 9 -9.71 23.94 -3.41
N VAL A 10 -10.72 24.54 -2.77
CA VAL A 10 -11.06 24.29 -1.36
C VAL A 10 -11.57 22.87 -1.14
N ARG A 11 -12.36 22.31 -2.06
CA ARG A 11 -12.93 20.96 -1.89
C ARG A 11 -11.90 19.86 -2.14
N ASP A 12 -10.83 20.17 -2.87
CA ASP A 12 -9.84 19.19 -3.29
C ASP A 12 -8.66 19.03 -2.31
N TRP A 13 -8.21 20.09 -1.61
CA TRP A 13 -7.24 19.93 -0.51
C TRP A 13 -7.84 19.16 0.67
N GLN A 14 -9.15 19.30 0.90
CA GLN A 14 -9.90 18.52 1.89
C GLN A 14 -9.85 17.01 1.61
N PHE A 15 -9.54 16.59 0.38
CA PHE A 15 -9.30 15.19 0.04
C PHE A 15 -7.84 14.77 0.22
N ALA A 16 -6.88 15.66 -0.06
CA ALA A 16 -5.46 15.36 0.13
C ALA A 16 -5.10 15.15 1.61
N VAL A 17 -5.71 15.92 2.52
CA VAL A 17 -5.51 15.80 3.98
C VAL A 17 -5.85 14.42 4.53
N PRO A 18 -7.05 13.84 4.33
CA PRO A 18 -7.35 12.51 4.83
C PRO A 18 -6.47 11.44 4.21
N ILE A 19 -6.05 11.57 2.94
CA ILE A 19 -5.08 10.64 2.33
C ILE A 19 -3.72 10.71 3.04
N ALA A 20 -3.25 11.91 3.34
CA ALA A 20 -2.02 12.12 4.11
C ALA A 20 -2.12 11.53 5.53
N LEU A 21 -3.26 11.72 6.20
CA LEU A 21 -3.51 11.14 7.53
C LEU A 21 -3.61 9.62 7.50
N ILE A 22 -4.24 9.04 6.46
CA ILE A 22 -4.30 7.59 6.25
C ILE A 22 -2.87 7.07 6.03
N GLY A 23 -2.08 7.69 5.16
CA GLY A 23 -0.69 7.28 4.95
C GLY A 23 0.11 7.34 6.24
N LEU A 24 0.07 8.45 6.96
CA LEU A 24 0.76 8.62 8.25
C LEU A 24 0.33 7.56 9.29
N GLY A 25 -0.97 7.39 9.49
CA GLY A 25 -1.52 6.42 10.44
C GLY A 25 -1.17 4.97 10.06
N SER A 26 -1.23 4.65 8.77
CA SER A 26 -0.77 3.36 8.23
C SER A 26 0.73 3.15 8.47
N GLY A 27 1.57 4.17 8.25
CA GLY A 27 3.01 4.10 8.52
C GLY A 27 3.31 3.79 9.98
N VAL A 28 2.65 4.48 10.91
CA VAL A 28 2.76 4.21 12.36
C VAL A 28 2.30 2.80 12.70
N ALA A 29 1.19 2.35 12.11
CA ALA A 29 0.69 0.99 12.31
C ALA A 29 1.65 -0.08 11.78
N LEU A 30 2.28 0.14 10.62
CA LEU A 30 3.31 -0.74 10.07
C LEU A 30 4.53 -0.78 10.97
N TRP A 31 4.98 0.36 11.50
CA TRP A 31 6.09 0.42 12.44
C TRP A 31 5.77 -0.36 13.74
N LEU A 32 4.58 -0.14 14.32
CA LEU A 32 4.12 -0.87 15.50
C LEU A 32 4.10 -2.38 15.24
N LEU A 33 3.51 -2.80 14.12
CA LEU A 33 3.43 -4.20 13.75
C LEU A 33 4.83 -4.80 13.54
N THR A 34 5.72 -4.09 12.85
CA THR A 34 7.11 -4.53 12.65
C THR A 34 7.84 -4.71 13.99
N THR A 35 7.65 -3.78 14.93
CA THR A 35 8.24 -3.82 16.27
C THR A 35 7.65 -4.94 17.13
N LEU A 36 6.35 -5.22 17.01
CA LEU A 36 5.72 -6.35 17.71
C LEU A 36 6.22 -7.69 17.15
N LEU A 37 6.33 -7.81 15.83
CA LEU A 37 6.82 -9.03 15.19
C LEU A 37 8.32 -9.24 15.44
N SER A 38 9.11 -8.16 15.55
CA SER A 38 10.54 -8.24 15.86
C SER A 38 10.81 -8.82 17.26
N ARG A 39 9.82 -8.76 18.16
CA ARG A 39 9.87 -9.35 19.51
C ARG A 39 9.37 -10.80 19.57
N SER A 40 8.88 -11.36 18.45
CA SER A 40 8.32 -12.71 18.45
C SER A 40 9.42 -13.78 18.46
N THR A 41 9.15 -14.92 19.12
CA THR A 41 10.04 -16.09 19.10
C THR A 41 9.76 -17.04 17.94
N ILE A 42 8.89 -16.65 17.01
CA ILE A 42 8.53 -17.49 15.87
C ILE A 42 9.69 -17.49 14.87
N SER A 43 10.25 -18.66 14.64
CA SER A 43 11.36 -18.85 13.72
C SER A 43 11.26 -20.17 12.98
N GLY A 44 11.81 -20.19 11.78
CA GLY A 44 12.02 -21.39 10.97
C GLY A 44 13.50 -21.53 10.60
N ASN A 45 13.81 -22.51 9.76
CA ASN A 45 15.18 -22.79 9.37
C ASN A 45 15.71 -21.69 8.45
N GLY A 46 16.61 -20.85 8.97
CA GLY A 46 17.22 -19.75 8.23
C GLY A 46 16.38 -18.47 8.12
N TRP A 47 15.27 -18.37 8.87
CA TRP A 47 14.49 -17.14 9.01
C TRP A 47 13.88 -17.02 10.41
N SER A 48 13.74 -15.80 10.91
CA SER A 48 13.00 -15.53 12.15
C SER A 48 12.09 -14.33 11.93
N LEU A 49 10.87 -14.36 12.49
CA LEU A 49 10.00 -13.18 12.51
C LEU A 49 10.65 -12.04 13.30
N ALA A 50 11.44 -12.37 14.33
CA ALA A 50 12.27 -11.40 15.04
C ALA A 50 13.28 -10.68 14.15
N GLY A 51 13.86 -11.40 13.18
CA GLY A 51 14.87 -10.91 12.25
C GLY A 51 14.27 -10.52 10.91
N ASN A 52 14.81 -11.09 9.83
CA ASN A 52 14.43 -10.77 8.45
C ASN A 52 12.94 -10.98 8.14
N GLY A 53 12.24 -11.83 8.89
CA GLY A 53 10.81 -12.08 8.69
C GLY A 53 9.94 -10.85 9.01
N SER A 54 10.37 -9.97 9.91
CA SER A 54 9.64 -8.71 10.20
C SER A 54 9.57 -7.78 8.98
N LEU A 55 10.52 -7.89 8.03
CA LEU A 55 10.58 -7.07 6.82
C LEU A 55 9.38 -7.27 5.89
N ILE A 56 8.64 -8.36 6.03
CA ILE A 56 7.39 -8.58 5.29
C ILE A 56 6.33 -7.51 5.62
N VAL A 57 6.43 -6.86 6.78
CA VAL A 57 5.51 -5.78 7.16
C VAL A 57 5.76 -4.53 6.30
N PRO A 58 6.94 -3.86 6.36
CA PRO A 58 7.17 -2.67 5.55
C PRO A 58 7.22 -2.97 4.04
N PHE A 59 7.83 -4.09 3.63
CA PHE A 59 8.01 -4.41 2.21
C PHE A 59 6.89 -5.25 1.58
N GLY A 60 5.99 -5.81 2.39
CA GLY A 60 4.78 -6.48 1.91
C GLY A 60 3.55 -5.61 2.08
N LEU A 61 3.23 -5.24 3.33
CA LEU A 61 2.02 -4.46 3.61
C LEU A 61 2.12 -3.00 3.14
N GLY A 62 3.31 -2.39 3.15
CA GLY A 62 3.53 -1.06 2.58
C GLY A 62 3.06 -0.96 1.12
N PRO A 63 3.62 -1.76 0.20
CA PRO A 63 3.13 -1.83 -1.18
C PRO A 63 1.65 -2.19 -1.31
N ALA A 64 1.11 -3.04 -0.44
CA ALA A 64 -0.32 -3.37 -0.47
C ALA A 64 -1.22 -2.17 -0.17
N ILE A 65 -0.83 -1.34 0.81
CA ILE A 65 -1.54 -0.10 1.15
C ILE A 65 -1.44 0.91 -0.01
N VAL A 66 -0.26 1.05 -0.62
CA VAL A 66 -0.07 1.93 -1.77
C VAL A 66 -0.89 1.47 -2.96
N ALA A 67 -0.93 0.16 -3.26
CA ALA A 67 -1.74 -0.40 -4.34
C ALA A 67 -3.24 -0.10 -4.15
N ALA A 68 -3.75 -0.27 -2.92
CA ALA A 68 -5.12 0.05 -2.57
C ALA A 68 -5.43 1.54 -2.78
N GLY A 69 -4.57 2.40 -2.23
CA GLY A 69 -4.76 3.85 -2.25
C GLY A 69 -4.60 4.44 -3.65
N TRP A 70 -3.60 4.04 -4.43
CA TRP A 70 -3.43 4.49 -5.81
C TRP A 70 -4.62 4.09 -6.68
N THR A 71 -5.09 2.84 -6.61
CA THR A 71 -6.28 2.41 -7.33
C THR A 71 -7.50 3.27 -6.94
N ALA A 72 -7.71 3.51 -5.64
CA ALA A 72 -8.81 4.33 -5.15
C ALA A 72 -8.72 5.78 -5.66
N ILE A 73 -7.55 6.41 -5.56
CA ILE A 73 -7.31 7.80 -5.98
C ILE A 73 -7.52 7.95 -7.49
N ILE A 74 -6.96 7.04 -8.30
CA ILE A 74 -7.11 7.06 -9.77
C ILE A 74 -8.57 6.93 -10.17
N LEU A 75 -9.30 5.99 -9.59
CA LEU A 75 -10.72 5.81 -9.90
C LEU A 75 -11.57 6.99 -9.44
N ARG A 76 -11.23 7.61 -8.30
CA ARG A 76 -11.88 8.83 -7.83
C ARG A 76 -11.65 10.00 -8.79
N MET A 77 -10.42 10.19 -9.28
CA MET A 77 -10.10 11.23 -10.27
C MET A 77 -10.96 11.08 -11.53
N ARG A 78 -11.24 9.83 -11.91
CA ARG A 78 -12.05 9.48 -13.07
C ARG A 78 -13.56 9.49 -12.79
N GLY A 79 -13.99 9.85 -11.58
CA GLY A 79 -15.40 9.93 -11.20
C GLY A 79 -16.09 8.57 -11.03
N HIS A 80 -15.35 7.48 -10.86
CA HIS A 80 -15.95 6.15 -10.77
C HIS A 80 -16.71 5.99 -9.43
N PRO A 81 -18.01 5.60 -9.43
CA PRO A 81 -18.84 5.58 -8.22
C PRO A 81 -18.36 4.56 -7.18
N ARG A 82 -17.75 3.45 -7.63
CA ARG A 82 -17.21 2.37 -6.77
C ARG A 82 -15.70 2.49 -6.48
N TRP A 83 -15.14 3.69 -6.56
CA TRP A 83 -13.69 3.92 -6.42
C TRP A 83 -13.09 3.32 -5.14
N LEU A 84 -13.77 3.45 -3.99
CA LEU A 84 -13.32 2.86 -2.72
C LEU A 84 -13.35 1.33 -2.76
N GLN A 85 -14.45 0.74 -3.23
CA GLN A 85 -14.62 -0.71 -3.27
C GLN A 85 -13.54 -1.37 -4.14
N LEU A 86 -13.25 -0.76 -5.30
CA LEU A 86 -12.21 -1.23 -6.21
C LEU A 86 -10.79 -0.98 -5.65
N GLY A 87 -10.58 0.11 -4.92
CA GLY A 87 -9.37 0.33 -4.14
C GLY A 87 -9.14 -0.76 -3.09
N PHE A 88 -10.16 -1.09 -2.29
CA PHE A 88 -10.10 -2.19 -1.32
C PHE A 88 -9.88 -3.54 -2.00
N ALA A 89 -10.53 -3.81 -3.14
CA ALA A 89 -10.29 -5.03 -3.89
C ALA A 89 -8.83 -5.15 -4.36
N SER A 90 -8.23 -4.06 -4.84
CA SER A 90 -6.80 -4.00 -5.19
C SER A 90 -5.90 -4.28 -3.99
N GLY A 91 -6.21 -3.68 -2.83
CA GLY A 91 -5.52 -3.94 -1.58
C GLY A 91 -5.63 -5.40 -1.12
N LEU A 92 -6.80 -6.02 -1.30
CA LEU A 92 -7.02 -7.42 -0.95
C LEU A 92 -6.21 -8.37 -1.84
N ILE A 93 -6.10 -8.09 -3.14
CA ILE A 93 -5.22 -8.83 -4.05
C ILE A 93 -3.77 -8.73 -3.57
N ALA A 94 -3.30 -7.52 -3.26
CA ALA A 94 -1.96 -7.32 -2.74
C ALA A 94 -1.74 -8.06 -1.40
N LEU A 95 -2.73 -8.06 -0.51
CA LEU A 95 -2.68 -8.78 0.76
C LEU A 95 -2.58 -10.29 0.55
N VAL A 96 -3.31 -10.86 -0.41
CA VAL A 96 -3.20 -12.28 -0.78
C VAL A 96 -1.78 -12.61 -1.26
N LEU A 97 -1.14 -11.72 -2.01
CA LEU A 97 0.25 -11.90 -2.44
C LEU A 97 1.24 -11.85 -1.25
N VAL A 98 1.05 -10.93 -0.30
CA VAL A 98 1.84 -10.90 0.94
C VAL A 98 1.67 -12.19 1.74
N LEU A 99 0.43 -12.66 1.90
CA LEU A 99 0.14 -13.92 2.59
C LEU A 99 0.74 -15.12 1.85
N GLY A 100 0.67 -15.16 0.52
CA GLY A 100 1.32 -16.21 -0.27
C GLY A 100 2.83 -16.23 -0.07
N SER A 101 3.46 -15.06 0.04
CA SER A 101 4.89 -14.94 0.34
C SER A 101 5.22 -15.51 1.72
N ALA A 102 4.46 -15.11 2.76
CA ALA A 102 4.63 -15.60 4.12
C ALA A 102 4.40 -17.12 4.23
N LEU A 103 3.30 -17.60 3.64
CA LEU A 103 2.91 -19.01 3.66
C LEU A 103 3.92 -19.89 2.94
N SER A 104 4.56 -19.39 1.88
CA SER A 104 5.65 -20.13 1.21
C SER A 104 6.81 -20.41 2.16
N LEU A 105 7.19 -19.45 3.02
CA LEU A 105 8.26 -19.67 4.00
C LEU A 105 7.85 -20.64 5.12
N VAL A 106 6.58 -20.58 5.54
CA VAL A 106 6.07 -21.42 6.63
C VAL A 106 5.79 -22.85 6.18
N ALA A 107 5.16 -23.05 5.02
CA ALA A 107 4.68 -24.34 4.55
C ALA A 107 5.80 -25.27 4.07
N PHE A 108 6.81 -24.75 3.36
CA PHE A 108 7.95 -25.55 2.90
C PHE A 108 8.92 -25.90 4.04
N GLY A 109 8.95 -25.06 5.07
CA GLY A 109 9.65 -25.33 6.31
C GLY A 109 11.16 -25.58 6.16
N PRO A 110 11.78 -26.19 7.19
CA PRO A 110 13.23 -26.35 7.30
C PRO A 110 13.93 -27.15 6.20
N GLY A 111 13.28 -28.19 5.69
CA GLY A 111 13.88 -29.15 4.77
C GLY A 111 13.88 -28.70 3.31
N HIS A 112 13.06 -27.71 2.94
CA HIS A 112 12.89 -27.24 1.56
C HIS A 112 13.03 -25.71 1.47
N ARG A 113 14.04 -25.16 2.15
CA ARG A 113 14.28 -23.71 2.27
C ARG A 113 14.32 -23.01 0.91
N ASP A 114 15.00 -23.59 -0.07
CA ASP A 114 15.16 -22.97 -1.39
C ASP A 114 13.82 -22.85 -2.13
N ALA A 115 12.94 -23.84 -2.00
CA ALA A 115 11.59 -23.80 -2.56
C ALA A 115 10.72 -22.73 -1.87
N GLY A 116 10.77 -22.66 -0.53
CA GLY A 116 10.06 -21.64 0.24
C GLY A 116 10.53 -20.22 -0.09
N ALA A 117 11.85 -20.02 -0.21
CA ALA A 117 12.44 -18.74 -0.59
C ALA A 117 12.07 -18.34 -2.03
N THR A 118 12.10 -19.30 -2.97
CA THR A 118 11.68 -19.08 -4.35
C THR A 118 10.21 -18.68 -4.42
N GLY A 119 9.33 -19.36 -3.67
CA GLY A 119 7.92 -18.99 -3.56
C GLY A 119 7.73 -17.59 -2.99
N ALA A 120 8.43 -17.26 -1.90
CA ALA A 120 8.37 -15.94 -1.28
C ALA A 120 8.81 -14.82 -2.24
N LEU A 121 9.87 -15.06 -3.02
CA LEU A 121 10.37 -14.15 -4.05
C LEU A 121 9.39 -14.01 -5.22
N LEU A 122 8.78 -15.11 -5.68
CA LEU A 122 7.75 -15.08 -6.72
C LEU A 122 6.57 -14.19 -6.30
N PHE A 123 6.02 -14.41 -5.11
CA PHE A 123 4.93 -13.59 -4.59
C PHE A 123 5.33 -12.14 -4.36
N GLY A 124 6.57 -11.89 -3.90
CA GLY A 124 7.13 -10.54 -3.81
C GLY A 124 7.19 -9.86 -5.17
N PHE A 125 7.72 -10.54 -6.19
CA PHE A 125 7.77 -10.03 -7.56
C PHE A 125 6.37 -9.72 -8.11
N LEU A 126 5.42 -10.62 -7.89
CA LEU A 126 4.02 -10.42 -8.27
C LEU A 126 3.39 -9.23 -7.52
N LEU A 127 3.73 -9.00 -6.26
CA LEU A 127 3.24 -7.86 -5.47
C LEU A 127 3.73 -6.53 -6.07
N TYR A 128 5.02 -6.42 -6.38
CA TYR A 128 5.56 -5.23 -7.03
C TYR A 128 5.05 -5.06 -8.46
N GLY A 129 4.87 -6.16 -9.19
CA GLY A 129 4.18 -6.16 -10.48
C GLY A 129 2.74 -5.66 -10.38
N TRP A 130 2.02 -6.09 -9.33
CA TRP A 130 0.66 -5.64 -9.04
C TRP A 130 0.59 -4.17 -8.68
N LEU A 131 1.56 -3.63 -7.94
CA LEU A 131 1.64 -2.21 -7.61
C LEU A 131 1.62 -1.32 -8.87
N LEU A 132 2.31 -1.75 -9.93
CA LEU A 132 2.26 -1.09 -11.24
C LEU A 132 0.95 -1.40 -11.97
N ALA A 133 0.58 -2.69 -12.06
CA ALA A 133 -0.58 -3.14 -12.79
C ALA A 133 -1.89 -2.54 -12.27
N CYS A 134 -2.04 -2.34 -10.96
CA CYS A 134 -3.25 -1.81 -10.35
C CYS A 134 -3.53 -0.37 -10.79
N SER A 135 -2.49 0.41 -11.06
CA SER A 135 -2.59 1.77 -11.60
C SER A 135 -3.03 1.74 -13.06
N ILE A 136 -2.46 0.84 -13.85
CA ILE A 136 -2.84 0.63 -15.27
C ILE A 136 -4.30 0.19 -15.36
N VAL A 137 -4.67 -0.85 -14.61
CA VAL A 137 -6.04 -1.39 -14.56
C VAL A 137 -7.02 -0.30 -14.10
N ALA A 138 -6.67 0.49 -13.08
CA ALA A 138 -7.51 1.60 -12.62
C ALA A 138 -7.77 2.67 -13.71
N VAL A 139 -6.83 2.87 -14.64
CA VAL A 139 -7.00 3.76 -15.81
C VAL A 139 -7.82 3.09 -16.92
N LEU A 140 -7.77 1.77 -17.04
CA LEU A 140 -8.48 1.02 -18.08
C LEU A 140 -9.94 0.71 -17.72
N ILE A 141 -10.31 0.67 -16.43
CA ILE A 141 -11.70 0.43 -16.01
C ILE A 141 -12.62 1.51 -16.62
N PRO A 142 -13.71 1.16 -17.32
CA PRO A 142 -14.63 2.15 -17.87
C PRO A 142 -15.24 3.02 -16.76
N ALA A 143 -15.16 4.34 -16.89
CA ALA A 143 -15.84 5.27 -16.00
C ALA A 143 -17.28 5.48 -16.50
N PRO A 144 -18.33 5.23 -15.67
CA PRO A 144 -19.72 5.41 -16.09
C PRO A 144 -20.13 6.85 -16.37
N ASP A 145 -19.45 7.82 -15.75
CA ASP A 145 -19.72 9.25 -15.89
C ASP A 145 -18.84 9.88 -16.98
N PRO A 146 -19.30 10.96 -17.64
CA PRO A 146 -18.46 11.71 -18.57
C PRO A 146 -17.19 12.15 -17.85
N ALA A 147 -16.05 12.00 -18.54
CA ALA A 147 -14.74 12.38 -18.00
C ALA A 147 -14.83 13.81 -17.43
N ARG A 148 -14.48 13.96 -16.14
CA ARG A 148 -14.36 15.29 -15.53
C ARG A 148 -13.51 16.16 -16.45
N LYS A 149 -14.01 17.36 -16.76
CA LYS A 149 -13.40 18.29 -17.71
C LYS A 149 -11.96 18.65 -17.32
N ASP A 150 -11.67 18.63 -16.03
CA ASP A 150 -10.36 18.94 -15.46
C ASP A 150 -9.89 17.82 -14.51
N ILE A 151 -8.61 17.44 -14.64
CA ILE A 151 -7.94 16.53 -13.71
C ILE A 151 -7.63 17.34 -12.43
N PRO A 152 -8.15 16.96 -11.25
CA PRO A 152 -7.92 17.72 -10.03
C PRO A 152 -6.45 17.59 -9.60
N SER A 153 -5.70 18.70 -9.64
CA SER A 153 -4.26 18.74 -9.34
C SER A 153 -3.93 18.16 -7.95
N TRP A 154 -4.78 18.37 -6.96
CA TRP A 154 -4.62 17.79 -5.62
C TRP A 154 -4.76 16.27 -5.56
N SER A 155 -5.43 15.64 -6.55
CA SER A 155 -5.49 14.18 -6.61
C SER A 155 -4.18 13.59 -7.15
N ILE A 156 -3.45 14.32 -8.00
CA ILE A 156 -2.07 13.98 -8.38
C ILE A 156 -1.17 14.11 -7.15
N VAL A 157 -1.34 15.18 -6.38
CA VAL A 157 -0.63 15.36 -5.11
C VAL A 157 -0.94 14.22 -4.14
N ALA A 158 -2.19 13.75 -4.06
CA ALA A 158 -2.58 12.62 -3.21
C ALA A 158 -1.86 11.30 -3.56
N ILE A 159 -1.55 11.05 -4.84
CA ILE A 159 -0.76 9.88 -5.28
C ILE A 159 0.63 9.90 -4.66
N VAL A 160 1.25 11.07 -4.56
CA VAL A 160 2.59 11.26 -3.98
C VAL A 160 2.53 11.32 -2.45
N LEU A 161 1.51 11.97 -1.89
CA LEU A 161 1.34 12.13 -0.45
C LEU A 161 1.18 10.78 0.25
N LEU A 162 0.43 9.84 -0.33
CA LEU A 162 0.20 8.54 0.30
C LEU A 162 1.51 7.79 0.63
N PRO A 163 2.41 7.48 -0.33
CA PRO A 163 3.66 6.81 -0.02
C PRO A 163 4.59 7.70 0.84
N ALA A 164 4.63 9.01 0.59
CA ALA A 164 5.49 9.92 1.37
C ALA A 164 5.10 9.95 2.86
N THR A 165 3.80 10.05 3.16
CA THR A 165 3.28 10.08 4.53
C THR A 165 3.31 8.71 5.19
N LEU A 166 3.18 7.63 4.41
CA LEU A 166 3.41 6.26 4.90
C LEU A 166 4.85 6.05 5.36
N ILE A 167 5.83 6.50 4.57
CA ILE A 167 7.25 6.46 4.94
C ILE A 167 7.48 7.33 6.18
N ALA A 168 7.00 8.57 6.16
CA ALA A 168 7.13 9.49 7.30
C ALA A 168 6.49 8.94 8.59
N GLY A 169 5.36 8.25 8.50
CA GLY A 169 4.72 7.61 9.66
C GLY A 169 5.54 6.46 10.22
N CYS A 170 6.21 5.70 9.35
CA CYS A 170 7.12 4.64 9.75
C CYS A 170 8.35 5.21 10.49
N GLU A 171 8.95 6.29 9.96
CA GLU A 171 10.09 6.99 10.56
C GLU A 171 9.73 7.74 11.86
N ALA A 172 8.52 8.29 11.94
CA ALA A 172 8.03 8.90 13.17
C ALA A 172 7.94 7.87 14.30
N GLY A 173 7.49 6.65 13.98
CA GLY A 173 7.49 5.53 14.92
C GLY A 173 8.86 5.25 15.53
N THR A 174 9.91 5.23 14.71
CA THR A 174 11.28 4.99 15.19
C THR A 174 11.84 6.10 16.08
N THR A 175 11.32 7.32 15.96
CA THR A 175 11.87 8.51 16.62
C THR A 175 11.16 8.85 17.93
N PHE A 176 9.84 8.63 18.01
CA PHE A 176 9.01 9.15 19.10
C PHE A 176 8.51 8.11 20.10
N LEU A 177 8.63 6.81 19.81
CA LEU A 177 8.09 5.76 20.66
C LEU A 177 9.23 4.86 21.17
N PRO A 178 9.36 4.65 22.50
CA PRO A 178 10.45 3.87 23.06
C PRO A 178 10.36 2.41 22.59
N THR A 179 11.48 1.91 22.06
CA THR A 179 11.69 0.51 21.61
C THR A 179 11.96 -0.44 22.76
#